data_AF-A0A401H5M3-F1
#
_entry.id   AF-A0A401H5M3-F1
#
_cell.length_a   1.000
_cell.length_b   1.000
_cell.length_c   1.000
_cell.angle_alpha   90.00
_cell.angle_beta   90.00
_cell.angle_gamma   90.00
#
_symmetry.space_group_name_H-M   'P 1'
#
loop_
_entity.id
_entity.type
_entity.pdbx_description
1 polymer ?
#
loop_
_entity_poly.entity_id
_entity_poly.type
_entity_poly.pdbx_seq_one_letter_code
_entity_poly.pdbx_strand_id
1 'polypeptide(L)'
;MVYVPAEISDMIIDNIQDEPKALSTSSLISRSWLPRSRAHKLRSIDISTKDRYTAFEEIISASPVICHYVRDVTIDGDSCAVGPFGVLLRILLQLRRVESLTLQAGSIIG
;
A
#
# COMPACT_ATOMS: atom_id res chain seq x y z
N MET A 1 -19.05 -25.47 12.40
CA MET A 1 -18.14 -24.30 12.49
C MET A 1 -16.82 -24.74 11.90
N VAL A 2 -16.54 -24.35 10.66
CA VAL A 2 -15.33 -24.79 9.95
C VAL A 2 -14.16 -23.99 10.51
N TYR A 3 -13.31 -24.64 11.29
CA TYR A 3 -12.06 -24.07 11.76
C TYR A 3 -11.02 -24.25 10.67
N VAL A 4 -10.60 -23.15 10.04
CA VAL A 4 -9.46 -23.13 9.12
C VAL A 4 -8.25 -22.69 9.93
N PRO A 5 -7.17 -23.49 9.99
CA PRO A 5 -5.93 -23.06 10.62
C PRO A 5 -5.43 -21.74 10.03
N ALA A 6 -4.72 -20.96 10.85
CA ALA A 6 -4.18 -19.68 10.42
C ALA A 6 -3.23 -19.84 9.24
N GLU A 7 -2.37 -20.89 9.22
CA GLU A 7 -1.44 -21.12 8.11
C GLU A 7 -2.17 -21.34 6.77
N ILE A 8 -3.28 -22.08 6.78
CA ILE A 8 -4.06 -22.33 5.55
C ILE A 8 -4.76 -21.04 5.10
N SER A 9 -5.29 -20.26 6.03
CA SER A 9 -5.90 -18.97 5.72
C SER A 9 -4.88 -18.01 5.11
N ASP A 10 -3.68 -17.94 5.69
CA ASP A 10 -2.59 -17.12 5.19
C ASP A 10 -2.13 -17.59 3.80
N MET A 11 -2.01 -18.90 3.57
CA MET A 11 -1.70 -19.44 2.24
C MET A 11 -2.74 -19.05 1.19
N ILE A 12 -4.04 -19.10 1.53
CA ILE A 12 -5.11 -18.69 0.61
C ILE A 12 -4.96 -17.21 0.26
N ILE A 13 -4.76 -16.36 1.27
CA ILE A 13 -4.55 -14.93 1.08
C ILE A 13 -3.30 -14.65 0.23
N ASP A 14 -2.23 -15.41 0.43
CA ASP A 14 -0.98 -15.29 -0.32
C ASP A 14 -1.16 -15.66 -1.80
N ASN A 15 -2.07 -16.59 -2.12
CA ASN A 15 -2.39 -16.93 -3.51
C ASN A 15 -3.24 -15.87 -4.23
N ILE A 16 -3.93 -15.00 -3.50
CA ILE A 16 -4.77 -13.92 -4.08
C ILE A 16 -4.16 -12.53 -3.91
N GLN A 17 -2.88 -12.45 -3.52
CA GLN A 17 -2.20 -11.19 -3.20
C GLN A 17 -2.21 -10.18 -4.35
N ASP A 18 -2.22 -10.65 -5.60
CA ASP A 18 -2.19 -9.81 -6.79
C ASP A 18 -3.60 -9.30 -7.19
N GLU A 19 -4.65 -9.77 -6.52
CA GLU A 19 -6.05 -9.43 -6.83
C GLU A 19 -6.66 -8.53 -5.75
N PRO A 20 -6.55 -7.18 -5.87
CA PRO A 20 -6.98 -6.24 -4.81
C PRO A 20 -8.49 -6.30 -4.50
N LYS A 21 -9.31 -6.70 -5.49
CA LYS A 21 -10.75 -6.97 -5.29
C LYS A 21 -10.95 -8.21 -4.42
N ALA A 22 -10.23 -9.30 -4.72
CA ALA A 22 -10.29 -10.53 -3.93
C ALA A 22 -9.78 -10.30 -2.51
N LEU A 23 -8.69 -9.55 -2.32
CA LEU A 23 -8.19 -9.16 -1.00
C LEU A 23 -9.22 -8.38 -0.19
N SER A 24 -9.94 -7.45 -0.82
CA SER A 24 -11.00 -6.66 -0.15
C SER A 24 -12.15 -7.55 0.31
N THR A 25 -12.65 -8.44 -0.55
CA THR A 25 -13.71 -9.40 -0.18
C THR A 25 -13.22 -10.35 0.92
N SER A 26 -11.99 -10.84 0.82
CA SER A 26 -11.39 -11.78 1.78
C SER A 26 -11.28 -11.20 3.20
N SER A 27 -11.03 -9.88 3.30
CA SER A 27 -10.95 -9.17 4.58
C SER A 27 -12.28 -9.11 5.34
N LEU A 28 -13.40 -9.36 4.65
CA LEU A 28 -14.76 -9.39 5.22
C LEU A 28 -15.21 -10.79 5.64
N ILE A 29 -14.51 -11.85 5.22
CA ILE A 29 -14.91 -13.25 5.47
C ILE A 29 -14.72 -13.61 6.95
N SER A 30 -13.58 -13.22 7.54
CA SER A 30 -13.24 -13.57 8.92
C SER A 30 -12.22 -12.61 9.52
N ARG A 31 -12.29 -12.40 10.84
CA ARG A 31 -11.29 -11.60 11.59
C ARG A 31 -9.87 -12.17 11.47
N SER A 32 -9.75 -13.48 11.27
CA SER A 32 -8.45 -14.15 11.09
C SER A 32 -7.79 -13.84 9.75
N TRP A 33 -8.57 -13.46 8.73
CA TRP A 33 -8.08 -13.17 7.38
C TRP A 33 -7.65 -11.70 7.26
N LEU A 34 -8.24 -10.83 8.08
CA LEU A 34 -8.01 -9.39 8.07
C LEU A 34 -6.53 -8.97 8.16
N PRO A 35 -5.67 -9.53 9.04
CA PRO A 35 -4.29 -9.10 9.17
C PRO A 35 -3.48 -9.34 7.89
N ARG A 36 -3.61 -10.54 7.30
CA ARG A 36 -2.86 -10.94 6.10
C ARG A 36 -3.38 -10.22 4.86
N SER A 37 -4.70 -10.08 4.70
CA SER A 37 -5.30 -9.33 3.59
C SER A 37 -4.90 -7.86 3.63
N ARG A 38 -4.87 -7.25 4.84
CA ARG A 38 -4.42 -5.86 5.02
C ARG A 38 -2.94 -5.70 4.70
N ALA A 39 -2.10 -6.66 5.08
CA ALA A 39 -0.67 -6.62 4.79
C ALA A 39 -0.39 -6.61 3.29
N HIS A 40 -1.06 -7.46 2.50
CA HIS A 40 -0.91 -7.45 1.04
C HIS A 40 -1.53 -6.22 0.39
N LYS A 41 -2.71 -5.78 0.86
CA LYS A 41 -3.39 -4.61 0.28
C LYS A 41 -2.62 -3.31 0.51
N LEU A 42 -1.89 -3.20 1.61
CA LEU A 42 -1.04 -2.04 1.94
C LEU A 42 0.42 -2.23 1.52
N ARG A 43 0.75 -3.36 0.88
CA ARG A 43 2.11 -3.66 0.42
C ARG A 43 2.55 -2.71 -0.68
N SER A 44 1.68 -2.49 -1.66
CA SER A 44 1.93 -1.62 -2.80
C SER A 44 1.04 -0.39 -2.74
N ILE A 45 1.64 0.80 -2.81
CA ILE A 45 0.95 2.08 -2.77
C ILE A 45 1.32 2.91 -3.99
N ASP A 46 0.28 3.43 -4.65
CA ASP A 46 0.40 4.40 -5.73
C ASP A 46 0.07 5.79 -5.18
N ILE A 47 1.03 6.70 -5.27
CA ILE A 47 0.88 8.13 -4.95
C ILE A 47 1.12 8.99 -6.19
N SER A 48 0.71 8.50 -7.36
CA SER A 48 0.91 9.15 -8.66
C SER A 48 0.11 10.44 -8.83
N THR A 49 -0.87 10.71 -7.96
CA THR A 49 -1.68 11.94 -7.99
C THR A 49 -1.59 12.72 -6.70
N LYS A 50 -1.77 14.05 -6.78
CA LYS A 50 -1.77 14.94 -5.62
C LYS A 50 -2.82 14.56 -4.58
N ASP A 51 -4.01 14.14 -5.00
CA ASP A 51 -5.08 13.72 -4.08
C ASP A 51 -4.71 12.43 -3.33
N ARG A 52 -4.06 11.47 -4.02
CA ARG A 52 -3.57 10.23 -3.40
C ARG A 52 -2.45 10.53 -2.42
N TYR A 53 -1.59 11.49 -2.75
CA TYR A 53 -0.54 11.96 -1.86
C TYR A 53 -1.13 12.56 -0.57
N THR A 54 -2.07 13.51 -0.67
CA THR A 54 -2.67 14.13 0.52
C THR A 54 -3.43 13.13 1.37
N ALA A 55 -4.19 12.22 0.74
CA ALA A 55 -4.87 11.15 1.45
C ALA A 55 -3.86 10.23 2.17
N PHE A 56 -2.73 9.90 1.53
CA PHE A 56 -1.70 9.07 2.14
C PHE A 56 -1.00 9.78 3.30
N GLU A 57 -0.73 11.09 3.19
CA GLU A 57 -0.17 11.88 4.28
C GLU A 57 -1.11 11.92 5.49
N GLU A 58 -2.41 12.14 5.28
CA GLU A 58 -3.42 12.11 6.35
C GLU A 58 -3.46 10.73 7.02
N ILE A 59 -3.42 9.65 6.23
CA ILE A 59 -3.41 8.27 6.73
C ILE A 59 -2.16 7.99 7.56
N ILE A 60 -0.98 8.40 7.11
CA ILE A 60 0.27 8.21 7.86
C ILE A 60 0.29 9.04 9.15
N SER A 61 -0.20 10.28 9.08
CA SER A 61 -0.32 11.17 10.24
C SER A 61 -1.24 10.56 11.31
N ALA A 62 -2.36 9.96 10.89
CA ALA A 62 -3.29 9.29 11.80
C ALA A 62 -2.77 7.92 12.29
N SER A 63 -2.04 7.19 11.46
CA SER A 63 -1.61 5.82 11.75
C SER A 63 -0.25 5.49 11.13
N PRO A 64 0.86 5.85 11.81
CA PRO A 64 2.22 5.63 11.30
C PRO A 64 2.59 4.14 11.20
N VAL A 65 1.85 3.25 11.87
CA VAL A 65 2.06 1.79 11.77
C VAL A 65 1.80 1.25 10.37
N ILE A 66 1.03 1.97 9.54
CA ILE A 66 0.75 1.58 8.15
C ILE A 66 2.05 1.52 7.33
N CYS A 67 3.02 2.40 7.64
CA CYS A 67 4.32 2.45 6.99
C CYS A 67 5.11 1.14 7.09
N HIS A 68 4.82 0.28 8.06
CA HIS A 68 5.49 -1.02 8.19
C HIS A 68 5.00 -2.08 7.19
N TYR A 69 3.82 -1.89 6.62
CA TYR A 69 3.25 -2.79 5.61
C TYR A 69 3.69 -2.43 4.20
N VAL A 70 4.04 -1.16 3.95
CA VAL A 70 4.42 -0.65 2.64
C VAL A 70 5.80 -1.17 2.24
N ARG A 71 5.87 -1.83 1.08
CA ARG A 71 7.08 -2.40 0.47
C ARG A 71 7.34 -1.83 -0.90
N ASP A 72 6.29 -1.53 -1.64
CA ASP A 72 6.35 -1.10 -3.02
C ASP A 72 5.66 0.27 -3.12
N VAL A 73 6.39 1.28 -3.59
CA VAL A 73 5.84 2.63 -3.75
C VAL A 73 6.02 3.07 -5.18
N THR A 74 4.92 3.48 -5.80
CA THR A 74 4.91 4.08 -7.14
C THR A 74 4.61 5.56 -7.01
N ILE A 75 5.50 6.39 -7.56
CA ILE A 75 5.37 7.84 -7.56
C ILE A 75 5.48 8.34 -9.01
N ASP A 76 4.68 9.34 -9.36
CA ASP A 76 4.77 10.02 -10.65
C ASP A 76 5.69 11.24 -10.54
N GLY A 77 6.70 11.32 -11.41
CA GLY A 77 7.66 12.42 -11.47
C GLY A 77 7.00 13.78 -11.72
N ASP A 78 5.90 13.82 -12.49
CA ASP A 78 5.19 15.07 -12.77
C ASP A 78 4.40 15.58 -11.56
N SER A 79 3.87 14.67 -10.75
CA SER A 79 3.22 15.00 -9.47
C SER A 79 4.21 15.50 -8.41
N CYS A 80 5.49 15.12 -8.54
CA CYS A 80 6.57 15.54 -7.66
C CYS A 80 7.02 16.99 -7.91
N ALA A 81 6.76 17.52 -9.12
CA ALA A 81 7.16 18.87 -9.50
C ALA A 81 6.36 19.99 -8.82
N VAL A 82 5.22 19.69 -8.18
CA VAL A 82 4.24 20.70 -7.71
C VAL A 82 4.08 20.74 -6.17
N GLY A 83 5.00 20.17 -5.39
CA GLY A 83 4.98 20.20 -3.92
C GLY A 83 6.31 19.82 -3.27
N PRO A 84 6.55 20.18 -1.99
CA PRO A 84 7.88 20.21 -1.42
C PRO A 84 8.44 18.79 -1.32
N PHE A 85 9.43 18.47 -2.15
CA PHE A 85 10.24 17.25 -2.10
C PHE A 85 10.59 16.81 -0.67
N GLY A 86 10.74 17.75 0.27
CA GLY A 86 10.98 17.47 1.70
C GLY A 86 9.89 16.65 2.40
N VAL A 87 8.61 16.79 2.06
CA VAL A 87 7.53 16.03 2.70
C VAL A 87 7.44 14.63 2.10
N LEU A 88 7.64 14.47 0.79
CA LEU A 88 7.82 13.17 0.16
C LEU A 88 9.02 12.42 0.78
N LEU A 89 10.16 13.09 0.93
CA LEU A 89 11.33 12.52 1.60
C LEU A 89 11.01 12.12 3.04
N ARG A 90 10.24 12.91 3.78
CA ARG A 90 9.79 12.56 5.14
C ARG A 90 8.96 11.27 5.14
N ILE A 91 8.03 11.12 4.20
CA ILE A 91 7.24 9.91 4.05
C ILE A 91 8.15 8.72 3.69
N LEU A 92 9.00 8.86 2.67
CA LEU A 92 9.96 7.82 2.27
C LEU A 92 10.88 7.40 3.43
N LEU A 93 11.30 8.34 4.28
CA LEU A 93 12.10 8.06 5.48
C LEU A 93 11.32 7.27 6.56
N GLN A 94 9.99 7.43 6.62
CA GLN A 94 9.15 6.63 7.52
C GLN A 94 8.91 5.22 6.97
N LEU A 95 8.97 5.05 5.65
CA LEU A 95 8.85 3.76 4.99
C LEU A 95 10.16 2.95 5.05
N ARG A 96 10.61 2.60 6.26
CA ARG A 96 11.88 1.86 6.50
C ARG A 96 11.97 0.48 5.86
N ARG A 97 10.86 -0.06 5.36
CA ARG A 97 10.75 -1.43 4.84
C ARG A 97 10.52 -1.51 3.34
N VAL A 98 10.63 -0.38 2.62
CA VAL A 98 10.47 -0.34 1.15
C VAL A 98 11.53 -1.19 0.49
N GLU A 99 11.07 -2.10 -0.37
CA GLU A 99 11.88 -3.01 -1.18
C GLU A 99 11.95 -2.49 -2.62
N SER A 100 10.92 -1.79 -3.10
CA SER A 100 10.85 -1.24 -4.46
C SER A 100 10.30 0.19 -4.47
N LEU A 101 11.02 1.09 -5.13
CA LEU A 101 10.55 2.44 -5.44
C LEU A 101 10.50 2.58 -6.96
N THR A 102 9.30 2.76 -7.50
CA THR A 102 9.08 2.97 -8.93
C THR A 102 8.78 4.44 -9.19
N LEU A 103 9.62 5.07 -10.01
CA LEU A 103 9.40 6.40 -10.54
C LEU A 103 8.73 6.24 -11.91
N GLN A 104 7.43 6.54 -11.99
CA GLN A 104 6.77 6.68 -13.29
C GLN A 104 7.11 8.07 -13.83
N ALA A 105 7.73 8.11 -15.02
CA ALA A 105 7.83 9.35 -15.76
C ALA A 105 6.47 9.57 -16.43
N GLY A 106 5.77 10.64 -16.05
CA GLY A 106 4.53 11.07 -16.69
C GLY A 106 4.70 11.03 -18.22
N SER A 107 3.90 10.19 -18.86
CA SER A 107 3.91 10.05 -20.30
C SER A 107 3.28 11.32 -20.88
N ILE A 108 4.11 12.24 -21.33
CA ILE A 108 3.70 13.44 -22.07
C ILE A 108 3.22 12.99 -23.46
N ILE A 109 1.97 12.58 -23.55
CA ILE A 109 1.22 12.39 -24.80
C ILE A 109 -0.24 12.62 -24.40
N GLY A 110 -0.86 13.75 -24.71
CA GLY A 110 -0.96 14.35 -26.04
C GLY A 110 -2.36 14.04 -26.55
#